data_AF-A0A093G911-F1
#
_entry.id   AF-A0A093G911-F1
#
_cell.length_a   1.000
_cell.length_b   1.000
_cell.length_c   1.000
_cell.angle_alpha   90.00
_cell.angle_beta   90.00
_cell.angle_gamma   90.00
#
_symmetry.space_group_name_H-M   'P 1'
#
loop_
_entity.id
_entity.type
_entity.pdbx_description
1 polymer ?
#
loop_
_entity_poly.entity_id
_entity_poly.type
_entity_poly.pdbx_seq_one_letter_code
_entity_poly.pdbx_strand_id
1 'polypeptide(L)'
;PQLEVVVVGMAHGAEKLYRDALHQADCKGMPIYCPFYRAAGALLGMNLWPEETVPRLLLCPDWAFCEFLPCPAKEDSRTVLLGELWEGREYSLVLTARPGQYRCQAGEVLRVTGFHRQCPVVEPVRRDSQVLSVRGENIPEERFCQSLCRAVGMWPGARLVDYVCVESALLGASSGASAPHYEVFVELQGLRDLSEAQRYKV
;
A
#
# COMPACT_ATOMS: atom_id res chain seq x y z
N PRO A 1 5.78 1.21 -32.38
CA PRO A 1 4.69 1.76 -31.54
C PRO A 1 5.25 2.82 -30.57
N GLN A 2 4.70 4.04 -30.60
CA GLN A 2 5.01 5.04 -29.58
C GLN A 2 4.14 4.75 -28.35
N LEU A 3 4.78 4.51 -27.21
CA LEU A 3 4.12 4.29 -25.93
C LEU A 3 3.68 5.65 -25.38
N GLU A 4 2.39 5.82 -25.12
CA GLU A 4 1.81 7.11 -24.69
C GLU A 4 1.43 7.13 -23.20
N VAL A 5 1.09 5.98 -22.63
CA VAL A 5 0.66 5.86 -21.22
C VAL A 5 1.05 4.49 -20.66
N VAL A 6 1.43 4.44 -19.38
CA VAL A 6 1.59 3.19 -18.63
C VAL A 6 0.33 2.96 -17.81
N VAL A 7 -0.32 1.83 -18.01
CA VAL A 7 -1.49 1.43 -17.22
C VAL A 7 -1.04 0.50 -16.10
N VAL A 8 -1.29 0.87 -14.85
CA VAL A 8 -0.88 0.10 -13.67
C VAL A 8 -2.07 -0.22 -12.76
N GLY A 9 -1.93 -1.27 -11.96
CA GLY A 9 -2.79 -1.46 -10.78
C GLY A 9 -2.53 -0.37 -9.74
N MET A 10 -3.39 -0.29 -8.72
CA MET A 10 -3.16 0.62 -7.60
C MET A 10 -1.83 0.28 -6.93
N ALA A 11 -0.91 1.24 -6.90
CA ALA A 11 0.37 1.15 -6.20
C ALA A 11 0.28 1.90 -4.86
N HIS A 12 0.35 1.20 -3.74
CA HIS A 12 0.43 1.79 -2.39
C HIS A 12 1.74 1.39 -1.71
N GLY A 13 2.10 2.08 -0.61
CA GLY A 13 3.18 1.63 0.27
C GLY A 13 4.49 1.28 -0.45
N ALA A 14 4.92 0.03 -0.34
CA ALA A 14 6.15 -0.49 -0.94
C ALA A 14 6.10 -0.51 -2.47
N GLU A 15 4.93 -0.66 -3.08
CA GLU A 15 4.76 -0.73 -4.53
C GLU A 15 5.12 0.61 -5.21
N LYS A 16 5.18 1.71 -4.45
CA LYS A 16 5.74 3.00 -4.91
C LYS A 16 7.18 2.83 -5.41
N LEU A 17 7.97 1.89 -4.86
CA LEU A 17 9.34 1.60 -5.29
C LEU A 17 9.38 1.22 -6.77
N TYR A 18 8.48 0.33 -7.21
CA TYR A 18 8.42 -0.09 -8.60
C TYR A 18 7.88 1.02 -9.51
N ARG A 19 6.90 1.78 -9.05
CA ARG A 19 6.38 2.94 -9.80
C ARG A 19 7.50 3.96 -10.07
N ASP A 20 8.29 4.27 -9.04
CA ASP A 20 9.40 5.22 -9.15
C ASP A 20 10.52 4.65 -10.03
N ALA A 21 10.80 3.34 -9.93
CA ALA A 21 11.74 2.66 -10.82
C ALA A 21 11.30 2.71 -12.29
N LEU A 22 10.02 2.46 -12.59
CA LEU A 22 9.45 2.55 -13.94
C LEU A 22 9.57 3.98 -14.49
N HIS A 23 9.24 4.98 -13.67
CA HIS A 23 9.37 6.39 -14.04
C HIS A 23 10.82 6.82 -14.32
N GLN A 24 11.79 6.26 -13.59
CA GLN A 24 13.21 6.61 -13.77
C GLN A 24 13.86 5.90 -14.97
N ALA A 25 13.34 4.72 -15.36
CA ALA A 25 13.85 3.90 -16.44
C ALA A 25 13.10 4.19 -17.76
N ASP A 26 12.39 3.19 -18.28
CA ASP A 26 11.86 3.18 -19.65
C ASP A 26 10.62 4.05 -19.84
N CYS A 27 9.96 4.48 -18.76
CA CYS A 27 8.71 5.26 -18.79
C CYS A 27 8.91 6.73 -18.41
N LYS A 28 10.13 7.25 -18.60
CA LYS A 28 10.47 8.63 -18.22
C LYS A 28 9.61 9.63 -19.00
N GLY A 29 8.87 10.46 -18.27
CA GLY A 29 7.98 11.47 -18.85
C GLY A 29 6.64 10.94 -19.35
N MET A 30 6.39 9.62 -19.24
CA MET A 30 5.08 9.04 -19.54
C MET A 30 4.13 9.15 -18.34
N PRO A 31 2.84 9.45 -18.56
CA PRO A 31 1.83 9.37 -17.52
C PRO A 31 1.67 7.92 -17.06
N ILE A 32 1.61 7.72 -15.74
CA ILE A 32 1.21 6.45 -15.13
C ILE A 32 -0.22 6.58 -14.68
N TYR A 33 -1.09 5.78 -15.28
CA TYR A 33 -2.53 5.84 -15.06
C TYR A 33 -3.03 4.56 -14.38
N CYS A 34 -3.73 4.73 -13.25
CA CYS A 34 -4.47 3.65 -12.61
C CYS A 34 -5.96 3.79 -12.92
N PRO A 35 -6.56 2.93 -13.77
CA PRO A 35 -7.94 3.10 -14.23
C PRO A 35 -8.98 2.64 -13.21
N PHE A 36 -8.65 1.66 -12.38
CA PHE A 36 -9.61 0.95 -11.55
C PHE A 36 -9.14 0.83 -10.11
N TYR A 37 -10.04 1.13 -9.18
CA TYR A 37 -9.84 0.83 -7.78
C TYR A 37 -10.29 -0.60 -7.47
N ARG A 38 -9.38 -1.39 -6.92
CA ARG A 38 -9.64 -2.75 -6.46
C ARG A 38 -9.16 -2.91 -5.02
N ALA A 39 -9.96 -3.56 -4.19
CA ALA A 39 -9.55 -3.96 -2.85
C ALA A 39 -10.18 -5.29 -2.45
N ALA A 40 -9.44 -6.10 -1.68
CA ALA A 40 -9.84 -7.44 -1.28
C ALA A 40 -10.44 -8.26 -2.45
N GLY A 41 -9.83 -8.17 -3.64
CA GLY A 41 -10.25 -8.83 -4.88
C GLY A 41 -11.46 -8.22 -5.62
N ALA A 42 -12.18 -7.26 -5.01
CA ALA A 42 -13.39 -6.66 -5.58
C ALA A 42 -13.03 -5.40 -6.39
N LEU A 43 -13.81 -5.12 -7.42
CA LEU A 43 -13.74 -3.88 -8.18
C LEU A 43 -14.68 -2.86 -7.52
N LEU A 44 -14.17 -1.69 -7.17
CA LEU A 44 -14.88 -0.75 -6.29
C LEU A 44 -15.09 0.63 -6.90
N GLY A 45 -14.28 0.99 -7.89
CA GLY A 45 -14.30 2.31 -8.46
C GLY A 45 -13.39 2.47 -9.65
N MET A 46 -13.38 3.68 -10.21
CA MET A 46 -12.59 4.03 -11.38
C MET A 46 -11.96 5.40 -11.23
N ASN A 47 -10.84 5.62 -11.90
CA ASN A 47 -10.22 6.92 -12.00
C ASN A 47 -10.83 7.68 -13.19
N LEU A 48 -11.31 8.90 -12.97
CA LEU A 48 -11.82 9.78 -14.03
C LEU A 48 -10.81 10.87 -14.43
N TRP A 49 -9.66 10.92 -13.77
CA TRP A 49 -8.66 11.96 -13.89
C TRP A 49 -7.30 11.37 -14.30
N PRO A 50 -7.12 11.04 -15.59
CA PRO A 50 -5.89 10.41 -16.07
C PRO A 50 -4.65 11.30 -16.02
N GLU A 51 -4.84 12.61 -15.94
CA GLU A 51 -3.77 13.62 -15.92
C GLU A 51 -3.24 13.91 -14.50
N GLU A 52 -3.96 13.49 -13.46
CA GLU A 52 -3.59 13.74 -12.07
C GLU A 52 -2.47 12.79 -11.61
N THR A 53 -1.44 13.33 -10.96
CA THR A 53 -0.31 12.52 -10.45
C THR A 53 -0.68 11.69 -9.23
N VAL A 54 -1.66 12.14 -8.46
CA VAL A 54 -2.21 11.40 -7.32
C VAL A 54 -3.53 10.76 -7.78
N PRO A 55 -3.65 9.43 -7.73
CA PRO A 55 -4.84 8.75 -8.23
C PRO A 55 -6.06 9.12 -7.38
N ARG A 56 -7.07 9.70 -8.03
CA ARG A 56 -8.38 10.00 -7.45
C ARG A 56 -9.39 8.98 -7.98
N LEU A 57 -10.06 8.28 -7.07
CA LEU A 57 -10.90 7.14 -7.43
C LEU A 57 -12.35 7.45 -7.10
N LEU A 58 -13.20 7.46 -8.12
CA LEU A 58 -14.64 7.54 -7.96
C LEU A 58 -15.16 6.17 -7.51
N LEU A 59 -15.80 6.11 -6.35
CA LEU A 59 -16.47 4.89 -5.91
C LEU A 59 -17.74 4.64 -6.74
N CYS A 60 -17.94 3.38 -7.15
CA CYS A 60 -19.07 2.93 -7.94
C CYS A 60 -20.02 2.09 -7.06
N PRO A 61 -21.15 2.65 -6.59
CA PRO A 61 -22.05 1.97 -5.66
C PRO A 61 -22.62 0.64 -6.19
N ASP A 62 -22.78 0.53 -7.51
CA ASP A 62 -23.37 -0.65 -8.16
C ASP A 62 -22.42 -1.86 -8.23
N TRP A 63 -21.12 -1.67 -7.94
CA TRP A 63 -20.12 -2.72 -8.12
C TRP A 63 -19.91 -3.56 -6.86
N ALA A 64 -20.08 -2.97 -5.68
CA ALA A 64 -20.00 -3.64 -4.39
C ALA A 64 -20.73 -2.84 -3.31
N PHE A 65 -21.32 -3.53 -2.34
CA PHE A 65 -21.86 -2.86 -1.16
C PHE A 65 -20.73 -2.51 -0.20
N CYS A 66 -20.50 -1.20 -0.02
CA CYS A 66 -19.43 -0.66 0.78
C CYS A 66 -19.98 0.03 2.04
N GLU A 67 -19.43 -0.34 3.18
CA GLU A 67 -19.59 0.31 4.47
C GLU A 67 -18.27 0.96 4.87
N PHE A 68 -18.33 2.01 5.68
CA PHE A 68 -17.17 2.82 6.02
C PHE A 68 -17.09 3.03 7.53
N LEU A 69 -16.02 2.59 8.17
CA LEU A 69 -15.78 2.82 9.59
C LEU A 69 -14.94 4.09 9.76
N PRO A 70 -15.38 5.12 10.51
CA PRO A 70 -14.56 6.31 10.73
C PRO A 70 -13.18 5.99 11.30
N CYS A 71 -12.14 6.63 10.78
CA CYS A 71 -10.76 6.44 11.21
C CYS A 71 -10.15 7.78 11.71
N PRO A 72 -9.69 7.88 12.98
CA PRO A 72 -9.63 6.83 13.99
C PRO A 72 -11.01 6.44 14.54
N ALA A 73 -11.20 5.15 14.79
CA ALA A 73 -12.43 4.64 15.39
C ALA A 73 -12.46 4.96 16.89
N LYS A 74 -13.61 5.43 17.37
CA LYS A 74 -13.99 5.50 18.79
C LYS A 74 -14.74 4.22 19.20
N GLU A 75 -14.81 3.92 20.50
CA GLU A 75 -15.46 2.71 21.05
C GLU A 75 -16.86 2.44 20.47
N ASP A 76 -17.67 3.47 20.29
CA ASP A 76 -19.05 3.36 19.74
C ASP A 76 -19.15 3.63 18.23
N SER A 77 -18.05 3.53 17.49
CA SER A 77 -18.07 3.85 16.05
C SER A 77 -18.79 2.76 15.28
N ARG A 78 -19.94 3.12 14.72
CA ARG A 78 -20.65 2.31 13.75
C ARG A 78 -20.13 2.60 12.34
N THR A 79 -20.30 1.62 11.46
CA THR A 79 -20.14 1.84 10.03
C THR A 79 -21.17 2.86 9.54
N VAL A 80 -20.76 3.68 8.58
CA VAL A 80 -21.60 4.61 7.85
C VAL A 80 -21.68 4.20 6.38
N LEU A 81 -22.71 4.64 5.69
CA LEU A 81 -22.93 4.36 4.28
C LEU A 81 -22.28 5.42 3.38
N LEU A 82 -22.25 5.14 2.09
CA LEU A 82 -21.63 5.97 1.06
C LEU A 82 -22.12 7.44 1.07
N GLY A 83 -23.40 7.68 1.37
CA GLY A 83 -23.99 9.02 1.44
C GLY A 83 -23.71 9.79 2.74
N GLU A 84 -23.08 9.16 3.72
CA GLU A 84 -22.74 9.75 5.02
C GLU A 84 -21.25 10.13 5.12
N LEU A 85 -20.51 9.98 4.02
CA LEU A 85 -19.10 10.32 3.94
C LEU A 85 -18.89 11.83 3.90
N TRP A 86 -17.79 12.28 4.48
CA TRP A 86 -17.41 13.69 4.54
C TRP A 86 -16.03 13.91 3.94
N GLU A 87 -15.90 14.94 3.11
CA GLU A 87 -14.62 15.35 2.54
C GLU A 87 -13.58 15.64 3.63
N GLY A 88 -12.35 15.25 3.36
CA GLY A 88 -11.22 15.38 4.27
C GLY A 88 -11.15 14.33 5.38
N ARG A 89 -12.17 13.47 5.53
CA ARG A 89 -12.17 12.41 6.54
C ARG A 89 -11.65 11.08 6.00
N GLU A 90 -11.11 10.29 6.92
CA GLU A 90 -10.59 8.94 6.66
C GLU A 90 -11.56 7.87 7.18
N TYR A 91 -11.66 6.79 6.43
CA TYR A 91 -12.53 5.66 6.76
C TYR A 91 -11.87 4.33 6.41
N SER A 92 -11.93 3.37 7.31
CA SER A 92 -11.58 1.98 7.02
C SER A 92 -12.72 1.31 6.26
N LEU A 93 -12.37 0.64 5.17
CA LEU A 93 -13.33 0.05 4.23
C LEU A 93 -13.84 -1.32 4.71
N VAL A 94 -15.16 -1.50 4.69
CA VAL A 94 -15.85 -2.77 4.98
C VAL A 94 -16.67 -3.18 3.75
N LEU A 95 -16.45 -4.41 3.26
CA LEU A 95 -16.96 -4.86 1.97
C LEU A 95 -17.94 -6.03 2.08
N THR A 96 -19.00 -5.93 1.28
CA THR A 96 -19.83 -7.05 0.85
C THR A 96 -19.88 -7.06 -0.67
N ALA A 97 -19.15 -7.99 -1.32
CA ALA A 97 -18.88 -7.91 -2.76
C ALA A 97 -18.95 -9.24 -3.52
N ARG A 98 -18.41 -10.33 -2.96
CA ARG A 98 -18.39 -11.66 -3.58
C ARG A 98 -19.08 -12.68 -2.68
N PRO A 99 -19.52 -13.84 -3.21
CA PRO A 99 -20.01 -14.94 -2.38
C PRO A 99 -19.00 -15.27 -1.27
N GLY A 100 -19.47 -15.35 -0.03
CA GLY A 100 -18.62 -15.58 1.15
C GLY A 100 -17.94 -14.33 1.71
N GLN A 101 -18.01 -13.18 1.05
CA GLN A 101 -17.49 -11.90 1.54
C GLN A 101 -18.65 -11.03 2.02
N TYR A 102 -18.94 -11.08 3.32
CA TYR A 102 -20.01 -10.33 3.96
C TYR A 102 -19.45 -9.49 5.11
N ARG A 103 -19.58 -8.17 5.03
CA ARG A 103 -19.07 -7.21 6.01
C ARG A 103 -17.61 -7.45 6.41
N CYS A 104 -16.77 -7.83 5.46
CA CYS A 104 -15.36 -8.11 5.71
C CYS A 104 -14.57 -6.80 5.71
N GLN A 105 -13.73 -6.57 6.73
CA GLN A 105 -12.79 -5.44 6.71
C GLN A 105 -11.78 -5.66 5.59
N ALA A 106 -11.71 -4.71 4.65
CA ALA A 106 -10.77 -4.80 3.53
C ALA A 106 -9.31 -4.52 3.95
N GLY A 107 -9.12 -3.95 5.14
CA GLY A 107 -7.82 -3.50 5.63
C GLY A 107 -7.30 -2.26 4.90
N GLU A 108 -8.13 -1.58 4.12
CA GLU A 108 -7.81 -0.34 3.40
C GLU A 108 -8.40 0.85 4.14
N VAL A 109 -7.63 1.92 4.26
CA VAL A 109 -8.12 3.22 4.72
C VAL A 109 -8.19 4.19 3.55
N LEU A 110 -9.36 4.76 3.37
CA LEU A 110 -9.71 5.69 2.31
C LEU A 110 -9.89 7.08 2.88
N ARG A 111 -9.26 8.08 2.24
CA ARG A 111 -9.54 9.50 2.49
C ARG A 111 -10.51 10.01 1.43
N VAL A 112 -11.61 10.63 1.85
CA VAL A 112 -12.53 11.30 0.93
C VAL A 112 -11.90 12.61 0.48
N THR A 113 -11.65 12.74 -0.83
CA THR A 113 -11.01 13.92 -1.43
C THR A 113 -11.99 14.84 -2.14
N GLY A 114 -13.28 14.49 -2.12
CA GLY A 114 -14.36 15.29 -2.67
C GLY A 114 -15.46 14.41 -3.23
N PHE A 115 -16.29 14.99 -4.09
CA PHE A 115 -17.44 14.31 -4.70
C PHE A 115 -17.52 14.63 -6.19
N HIS A 116 -17.79 13.61 -6.99
CA HIS A 116 -18.21 13.80 -8.37
C HIS A 116 -19.73 13.59 -8.43
N ARG A 117 -20.46 14.70 -8.56
CA ARG A 117 -21.91 14.73 -8.33
C ARG A 117 -22.20 14.30 -6.89
N GLN A 118 -22.88 13.17 -6.69
CA GLN A 118 -23.20 12.61 -5.38
C GLN A 118 -22.27 11.45 -5.00
N CYS A 119 -21.40 10.99 -5.90
CA CYS A 119 -20.53 9.85 -5.67
C CYS A 119 -19.19 10.32 -5.03
N PRO A 120 -18.76 9.72 -3.92
CA PRO A 120 -17.51 10.07 -3.27
C PRO A 120 -16.29 9.76 -4.14
N VAL A 121 -15.34 10.69 -4.12
CA VAL A 121 -14.01 10.52 -4.68
C VAL A 121 -13.05 10.25 -3.53
N VAL A 122 -12.30 9.17 -3.61
CA VAL A 122 -11.43 8.69 -2.54
C VAL A 122 -9.99 8.52 -3.00
N GLU A 123 -9.09 8.59 -2.04
CA GLU A 123 -7.68 8.22 -2.17
C GLU A 123 -7.37 7.13 -1.14
N PRO A 124 -6.83 5.97 -1.54
CA PRO A 124 -6.30 4.99 -0.59
C PRO A 124 -5.03 5.52 0.06
N VAL A 125 -5.06 5.71 1.38
CA VAL A 125 -3.96 6.34 2.13
C VAL A 125 -3.08 5.36 2.89
N ARG A 126 -3.62 4.21 3.33
CA ARG A 126 -2.85 3.15 3.99
C ARG A 126 -3.58 1.81 3.97
N ARG A 127 -2.81 0.73 4.21
CA ARG A 127 -3.34 -0.60 4.50
C ARG A 127 -3.10 -0.96 5.96
N ASP A 128 -4.16 -0.98 6.76
CA ASP A 128 -4.11 -1.44 8.15
C ASP A 128 -3.89 -2.96 8.24
N SER A 129 -4.11 -3.71 7.15
CA SER A 129 -3.79 -5.15 7.08
C SER A 129 -2.30 -5.46 6.90
N GLN A 130 -1.46 -4.46 6.63
CA GLN A 130 -0.03 -4.64 6.36
C GLN A 130 0.79 -3.88 7.41
N VAL A 131 0.79 -4.42 8.63
CA VAL A 131 1.57 -3.91 9.76
C VAL A 131 2.51 -4.99 10.29
N LEU A 132 3.66 -4.58 10.78
CA LEU A 132 4.58 -5.43 11.55
C LEU A 132 4.42 -5.15 13.05
N SER A 133 4.35 -6.22 13.85
CA SER A 133 4.27 -6.17 15.31
C SER A 133 4.91 -7.41 15.96
N VAL A 134 6.03 -7.23 16.66
CA VAL A 134 6.64 -8.25 17.51
C VAL A 134 6.43 -8.00 18.99
N ARG A 135 6.16 -6.75 19.41
CA ARG A 135 5.94 -6.38 20.83
C ARG A 135 4.74 -5.46 21.03
N GLY A 136 3.79 -5.46 20.11
CA GLY A 136 2.56 -4.65 20.19
C GLY A 136 2.69 -3.25 19.59
N GLU A 137 3.85 -2.90 19.03
CA GLU A 137 3.97 -1.78 18.10
C GLU A 137 3.21 -2.06 16.80
N ASN A 138 2.66 -1.03 16.17
CA ASN A 138 2.07 -1.12 14.84
C ASN A 138 2.92 -0.33 13.86
N ILE A 139 3.80 -1.01 13.13
CA ILE A 139 4.62 -0.39 12.09
C ILE A 139 3.93 -0.59 10.74
N PRO A 140 3.34 0.47 10.14
CA PRO A 140 2.74 0.35 8.83
C PRO A 140 3.81 0.17 7.75
N GLU A 141 3.44 -0.56 6.69
CA GLU A 141 4.26 -0.81 5.49
C GLU A 141 5.02 0.44 5.01
N GLU A 142 4.34 1.57 4.84
CA GLU A 142 4.95 2.80 4.33
C GLU A 142 6.05 3.35 5.26
N ARG A 143 5.85 3.28 6.58
CA ARG A 143 6.87 3.73 7.55
C ARG A 143 8.08 2.80 7.51
N PHE A 144 7.84 1.50 7.40
CA PHE A 144 8.91 0.51 7.29
C PHE A 144 9.72 0.72 6.01
N CYS A 145 9.05 0.82 4.85
CA CYS A 145 9.66 1.09 3.56
C CYS A 145 10.53 2.35 3.59
N GLN A 146 10.02 3.47 4.12
CA GLN A 146 10.78 4.71 4.26
C GLN A 146 12.03 4.53 5.12
N SER A 147 11.94 3.79 6.21
CA SER A 147 13.06 3.51 7.11
C SER A 147 14.11 2.63 6.42
N LEU A 148 13.68 1.60 5.70
CA LEU A 148 14.55 0.73 4.92
C LEU A 148 15.27 1.49 3.80
N CYS A 149 14.56 2.31 3.03
CA CYS A 149 15.15 3.15 1.98
C CYS A 149 16.23 4.09 2.54
N ARG A 150 16.00 4.70 3.72
CA ARG A 150 17.01 5.52 4.40
C ARG A 150 18.22 4.69 4.81
N ALA A 151 18.01 3.49 5.35
CA ALA A 151 19.09 2.61 5.78
C ALA A 151 19.96 2.15 4.60
N VAL A 152 19.33 1.69 3.50
CA VAL A 152 20.03 1.29 2.27
C VAL A 152 20.76 2.48 1.64
N GLY A 153 20.18 3.68 1.72
CA GLY A 153 20.83 4.91 1.24
C GLY A 153 22.15 5.26 1.96
N MET A 154 22.42 4.65 3.12
CA MET A 154 23.72 4.78 3.80
C MET A 154 24.79 3.84 3.25
N TRP A 155 24.44 2.88 2.39
CA TRP A 155 25.37 1.91 1.82
C TRP A 155 25.88 2.41 0.46
N PRO A 156 27.17 2.78 0.34
CA PRO A 156 27.70 3.35 -0.90
C PRO A 156 27.51 2.43 -2.10
N GLY A 157 26.88 2.94 -3.15
CA GLY A 157 26.62 2.19 -4.39
C GLY A 157 25.45 1.20 -4.31
N ALA A 158 24.78 1.06 -3.17
CA ALA A 158 23.62 0.21 -3.02
C ALA A 158 22.34 0.90 -3.53
N ARG A 159 21.53 0.16 -4.28
CA ARG A 159 20.17 0.55 -4.65
C ARG A 159 19.21 -0.57 -4.25
N LEU A 160 18.18 -0.23 -3.48
CA LEU A 160 17.11 -1.16 -3.17
C LEU A 160 16.29 -1.46 -4.43
N VAL A 161 16.16 -2.74 -4.77
CA VAL A 161 15.35 -3.24 -5.88
C VAL A 161 14.01 -3.74 -5.35
N ASP A 162 14.06 -4.55 -4.31
CA ASP A 162 12.89 -5.14 -3.67
C ASP A 162 13.20 -5.53 -2.22
N TYR A 163 12.17 -5.78 -1.42
CA TYR A 163 12.30 -6.35 -0.10
C TYR A 163 11.07 -7.15 0.34
N VAL A 164 11.30 -8.10 1.23
CA VAL A 164 10.26 -8.77 2.02
C VAL A 164 10.66 -8.69 3.48
N CYS A 165 9.68 -8.43 4.34
CA CYS A 165 9.87 -8.43 5.78
C CYS A 165 8.88 -9.37 6.44
N VAL A 166 9.30 -10.00 7.53
CA VAL A 166 8.50 -10.94 8.28
C VAL A 166 8.83 -10.85 9.77
N GLU A 167 7.83 -11.09 10.61
CA GLU A 167 8.03 -11.24 12.05
C GLU A 167 8.72 -12.59 12.32
N SER A 168 9.75 -12.58 13.17
CA SER A 168 10.51 -13.78 13.56
C SER A 168 9.60 -14.95 14.00
N ALA A 169 8.44 -14.63 14.61
CA ALA A 169 7.47 -15.61 15.07
C ALA A 169 6.92 -16.50 13.93
N LEU A 170 6.81 -15.99 12.71
CA LEU A 170 6.31 -16.76 11.56
C LEU A 170 7.36 -17.73 11.00
N LEU A 171 8.65 -17.47 11.24
CA LEU A 171 9.75 -18.30 10.76
C LEU A 171 10.13 -19.43 11.74
N GLY A 172 9.62 -19.35 12.97
CA GLY A 172 9.81 -20.39 13.99
C GLY A 172 11.29 -20.71 14.22
N ALA A 173 11.65 -21.99 14.13
CA ALA A 173 13.02 -22.45 14.32
C ALA A 173 14.03 -21.86 13.31
N SER A 174 13.55 -21.35 12.16
CA SER A 174 14.42 -20.75 11.13
C SER A 174 14.93 -19.35 11.53
N SER A 175 14.29 -18.71 12.51
CA SER A 175 14.66 -17.37 13.01
C SER A 175 15.83 -17.38 14.01
N GLY A 176 16.29 -18.57 14.41
CA GLY A 176 17.26 -18.74 15.49
C GLY A 176 16.69 -18.46 16.89
N ALA A 177 17.54 -18.55 17.91
CA ALA A 177 17.15 -18.46 19.32
C ALA A 177 17.16 -17.02 19.87
N SER A 178 16.74 -16.03 19.06
CA SER A 178 16.76 -14.61 19.45
C SER A 178 15.43 -14.14 20.03
N ALA A 179 15.46 -12.99 20.70
CA ALA A 179 14.24 -12.29 21.09
C ALA A 179 13.40 -11.91 19.85
N PRO A 180 12.07 -11.73 19.98
CA PRO A 180 11.21 -11.35 18.86
C PRO A 180 11.74 -10.11 18.12
N HIS A 181 11.88 -10.23 16.80
CA HIS A 181 12.47 -9.22 15.93
C HIS A 181 11.88 -9.32 14.52
N TYR A 182 12.17 -8.33 13.67
CA TYR A 182 11.82 -8.40 12.26
C TYR A 182 12.99 -8.94 11.45
N GLU A 183 12.71 -9.87 10.55
CA GLU A 183 13.64 -10.31 9.53
C GLU A 183 13.32 -9.62 8.22
N VAL A 184 14.37 -9.13 7.55
CA VAL A 184 14.25 -8.32 6.34
C VAL A 184 15.15 -8.91 5.26
N PHE A 185 14.52 -9.39 4.21
CA PHE A 185 15.16 -9.88 3.00
C PHE A 185 15.17 -8.74 2.00
N VAL A 186 16.34 -8.40 1.47
CA VAL A 186 16.52 -7.29 0.54
C VAL A 186 17.15 -7.76 -0.75
N GLU A 187 16.62 -7.30 -1.87
CA GLU A 187 17.26 -7.39 -3.18
C GLU A 187 17.95 -6.05 -3.47
N LEU A 188 19.25 -6.09 -3.73
CA LEU A 188 20.08 -4.90 -3.92
C LEU A 188 20.78 -4.95 -5.27
N GLN A 189 20.91 -3.79 -5.89
CA GLN A 189 21.72 -3.57 -7.08
C GLN A 189 22.93 -2.69 -6.74
N GLY A 190 24.06 -2.92 -7.41
CA GLY A 190 25.27 -2.07 -7.32
C GLY A 190 26.29 -2.49 -6.26
N LEU A 191 25.94 -3.43 -5.38
CA LEU A 191 26.88 -4.10 -4.48
C LEU A 191 27.39 -5.41 -5.10
N ARG A 192 28.64 -5.78 -4.81
CA ARG A 192 29.23 -7.09 -5.15
C ARG A 192 29.64 -7.80 -3.85
N ASP A 193 29.64 -9.13 -3.88
CA ASP A 193 30.12 -10.01 -2.80
C ASP A 193 29.52 -9.81 -1.40
N LEU A 194 28.18 -9.79 -1.27
CA LEU A 194 27.45 -9.72 0.01
C LEU A 194 27.53 -11.00 0.88
N SER A 195 28.59 -11.79 0.75
CA SER A 195 28.78 -13.03 1.52
C SER A 195 29.03 -12.75 3.02
N GLU A 196 28.68 -13.69 3.89
CA GLU A 196 28.96 -13.59 5.33
C GLU A 196 30.45 -13.36 5.64
N ALA A 197 31.35 -13.85 4.79
CA ALA A 197 32.79 -13.67 4.91
C ALA A 197 33.25 -12.20 4.79
N GLN A 198 32.41 -11.33 4.20
CA GLN A 198 32.69 -9.90 4.05
C GLN A 198 31.97 -9.02 5.08
N ARG A 199 31.15 -9.60 5.98
CA ARG A 199 30.30 -8.90 6.94
C ARG A 199 31.04 -7.95 7.91
N TYR A 200 32.34 -8.19 8.14
CA TYR A 200 33.19 -7.41 9.06
C TYR A 200 34.31 -6.62 8.36
N LYS A 201 34.28 -6.52 7.02
CA LYS A 201 35.35 -5.85 6.24
C LYS A 201 34.98 -4.43 5.77
N VAL A 202 33.91 -3.85 6.32
CA VAL A 202 33.49 -2.47 6.07
C VAL A 202 33.87 -1.59 7.25
#